data_AF-A0A1A9RA74-F1
#
_entry.id   AF-A0A1A9RA74-F1
#
_cell.length_a   1.000
_cell.length_b   1.000
_cell.length_c   1.000
_cell.angle_alpha   90.00
_cell.angle_beta   90.00
_cell.angle_gamma   90.00
#
_symmetry.space_group_name_H-M   'P 1'
#
loop_
_entity.id
_entity.type
_entity.pdbx_description
1 polymer ?
#
loop_
_entity_poly.entity_id
_entity_poly.type
_entity_poly.pdbx_seq_one_letter_code
_entity_poly.pdbx_strand_id
1 'polypeptide(L)'
;MKAKLIMSGLAALGFMAGTSSVYAQDDAARDAIAERLAPVGQLCLQGQDCGTAAAPAAAASSGGDIDGEGIYGNVCSACHESGAAGAPIRGDEAAWAERTEQGFATLLEHSINGIGAMPARGGNPNLSDEEMEAATAYMVEPVMEVPELGGGEEAAADEGAVEETAAAEDEAVTEETATEETAVASDDAASEEDAAASEEASGGSGLDGEALYASSGCVACHASGVAGSPMLGDSEAWAARLEKGADELYASAINGIGAMPAKGGNPNLSDEEVMAIVDYMVAEVE
;
A
#
# COMPACT_ATOMS: atom_id res chain seq x y z
N MET A 1 98.24 -0.19 -27.02
CA MET A 1 98.28 0.45 -25.68
C MET A 1 97.00 1.24 -25.47
N LYS A 2 96.22 0.85 -24.46
CA LYS A 2 95.36 1.69 -23.57
C LYS A 2 94.36 2.69 -24.19
N ALA A 3 93.09 2.28 -24.09
CA ALA A 3 91.95 3.01 -23.53
C ALA A 3 91.39 4.27 -24.22
N LYS A 4 90.15 4.15 -24.75
CA LYS A 4 88.99 4.91 -24.23
C LYS A 4 87.66 4.33 -24.72
N LEU A 5 87.21 3.32 -23.97
CA LEU A 5 85.83 2.84 -23.87
C LEU A 5 85.08 3.72 -22.87
N ILE A 6 84.57 4.91 -23.23
CA ILE A 6 83.57 5.61 -22.38
C ILE A 6 82.76 6.63 -23.21
N MET A 7 81.77 6.19 -24.00
CA MET A 7 80.66 7.08 -24.40
C MET A 7 79.46 6.31 -24.97
N SER A 8 79.02 5.25 -24.29
CA SER A 8 77.75 4.62 -24.62
C SER A 8 77.13 4.08 -23.34
N GLY A 9 76.31 4.90 -22.70
CA GLY A 9 75.71 4.57 -21.42
C GLY A 9 74.92 5.75 -20.86
N LEU A 10 73.81 6.12 -21.52
CA LEU A 10 72.75 6.89 -20.87
C LEU A 10 71.41 6.94 -21.66
N ALA A 11 70.99 5.85 -22.30
CA ALA A 11 69.71 5.84 -23.04
C ALA A 11 68.92 4.54 -22.90
N ALA A 12 68.87 3.95 -21.70
CA ALA A 12 68.02 2.78 -21.43
C ALA A 12 67.54 2.74 -19.96
N LEU A 13 67.09 3.87 -19.41
CA LEU A 13 66.51 3.94 -18.07
C LEU A 13 65.40 5.00 -18.07
N GLY A 14 64.26 4.64 -18.65
CA GLY A 14 63.14 5.56 -18.79
C GLY A 14 61.84 4.88 -19.22
N PHE A 15 61.57 3.67 -18.72
CA PHE A 15 60.25 3.05 -18.88
C PHE A 15 60.00 1.97 -17.82
N MET A 16 60.03 2.34 -16.54
CA MET A 16 59.65 1.42 -15.45
C MET A 16 59.08 2.17 -14.23
N ALA A 17 58.30 3.22 -14.48
CA ALA A 17 57.66 4.04 -13.43
C ALA A 17 56.16 4.30 -13.68
N GLY A 18 55.49 3.42 -14.44
CA GLY A 18 54.09 3.61 -14.85
C GLY A 18 53.06 2.69 -14.17
N THR A 19 53.48 1.60 -13.51
CA THR A 19 52.53 0.62 -12.95
C THR A 19 52.18 0.89 -11.49
N SER A 20 53.01 1.62 -10.73
CA SER A 20 52.72 1.97 -9.33
C SER A 20 51.63 3.03 -9.17
N SER A 21 51.42 3.86 -10.19
CA SER A 21 50.39 4.92 -10.17
C SER A 21 48.98 4.40 -10.47
N VAL A 22 48.83 3.18 -11.00
CA VAL A 22 47.52 2.60 -11.31
C VAL A 22 46.87 2.00 -10.05
N TYR A 23 47.65 1.32 -9.20
CA TYR A 23 47.13 0.76 -7.94
C TYR A 23 46.73 1.85 -6.93
N ALA A 24 47.54 2.91 -6.80
CA ALA A 24 47.23 4.01 -5.87
C ALA A 24 45.96 4.81 -6.25
N GLN A 25 45.57 4.81 -7.54
CA GLN A 25 44.31 5.42 -7.98
C GLN A 25 43.12 4.48 -7.76
N ASP A 26 43.32 3.16 -7.90
CA ASP A 26 42.29 2.16 -7.62
C ASP A 26 41.96 2.09 -6.13
N ASP A 27 42.98 2.13 -5.26
CA ASP A 27 42.80 2.14 -3.81
C ASP A 27 42.08 3.41 -3.34
N ALA A 28 42.51 4.60 -3.80
CA ALA A 28 41.85 5.86 -3.45
C ALA A 28 40.40 5.96 -3.99
N ALA A 29 40.14 5.40 -5.18
CA ALA A 29 38.78 5.33 -5.73
C ALA A 29 37.92 4.33 -4.96
N ARG A 30 38.48 3.19 -4.54
CA ARG A 30 37.79 2.19 -3.74
C ARG A 30 37.52 2.67 -2.32
N ASP A 31 38.43 3.43 -1.73
CA ASP A 31 38.24 4.05 -0.42
C ASP A 31 37.13 5.11 -0.49
N ALA A 32 37.13 5.97 -1.54
CA ALA A 32 36.06 6.95 -1.73
C ALA A 32 34.69 6.31 -2.00
N ILE A 33 34.66 5.15 -2.69
CA ILE A 33 33.44 4.35 -2.88
C ILE A 33 33.05 3.70 -1.55
N ALA A 34 33.98 3.12 -0.80
CA ALA A 34 33.72 2.50 0.49
C ALA A 34 33.20 3.51 1.52
N GLU A 35 33.67 4.76 1.49
CA GLU A 35 33.18 5.83 2.35
C GLU A 35 31.74 6.23 2.02
N ARG A 36 31.35 6.19 0.73
CA ARG A 36 29.97 6.43 0.30
C ARG A 36 29.04 5.25 0.51
N LEU A 37 29.59 4.04 0.51
CA LEU A 37 28.88 2.80 0.81
C LEU A 37 28.94 2.45 2.31
N ALA A 38 29.60 3.28 3.12
CA ALA A 38 29.63 3.09 4.55
C ALA A 38 28.19 3.18 5.09
N PRO A 39 27.78 2.28 5.99
CA PRO A 39 26.42 2.29 6.50
C PRO A 39 26.15 3.59 7.24
N VAL A 40 25.06 4.27 6.87
CA VAL A 40 24.63 5.53 7.48
C VAL A 40 24.05 5.36 8.89
N GLY A 41 24.02 4.13 9.40
CA GLY A 41 23.55 3.77 10.74
C GLY A 41 23.92 2.33 11.11
N GLN A 42 23.88 2.01 12.40
CA GLN A 42 24.18 0.67 12.93
C GLN A 42 22.86 -0.05 13.25
N LEU A 43 22.71 -1.30 12.80
CA LEU A 43 21.59 -2.17 13.23
C LEU A 43 21.84 -2.65 14.67
N CYS A 44 21.01 -2.20 15.61
CA CYS A 44 21.03 -2.68 16.99
C CYS A 44 20.08 -3.88 17.12
N LEU A 45 20.62 -5.03 17.50
CA LEU A 45 19.81 -6.20 17.88
C LEU A 45 19.52 -6.16 19.38
N GLN A 46 18.36 -6.68 19.75
CA GLN A 46 17.86 -6.65 21.13
C GLN A 46 18.87 -7.33 22.09
N GLY A 47 19.41 -6.57 23.04
CA GLY A 47 20.38 -7.05 24.04
C GLY A 47 21.85 -6.65 23.79
N GLN A 48 22.16 -5.86 22.76
CA GLN A 48 23.49 -5.26 22.59
C GLN A 48 23.54 -3.84 23.15
N ASP A 49 24.58 -3.52 23.92
CA ASP A 49 24.87 -2.18 24.46
C ASP A 49 25.47 -1.27 23.38
N CYS A 50 24.69 -0.98 22.34
CA CYS A 50 24.96 0.13 21.44
C CYS A 50 24.51 1.40 22.16
N GLY A 51 25.45 2.12 22.78
CA GLY A 51 25.17 3.26 23.64
C GLY A 51 24.16 4.28 23.07
N THR A 52 23.65 5.17 23.93
CA THR A 52 22.56 6.16 23.74
C THR A 52 22.56 7.01 22.44
N ALA A 53 23.51 6.86 21.53
CA ALA A 53 23.40 7.31 20.15
C ALA A 53 22.57 6.34 19.29
N ALA A 54 21.39 5.93 19.78
CA ALA A 54 20.32 5.62 18.86
C ALA A 54 20.06 6.92 18.09
N ALA A 55 20.39 6.96 16.81
CA ALA A 55 19.66 7.83 15.89
C ALA A 55 18.17 7.63 16.22
N PRO A 56 17.35 8.69 16.33
CA PRO A 56 15.94 8.48 16.59
C PRO A 56 15.50 7.43 15.59
N ALA A 57 14.94 6.32 16.10
CA ALA A 57 14.21 5.39 15.25
C ALA A 57 13.39 6.28 14.34
N ALA A 58 13.54 6.11 13.01
CA ALA A 58 12.73 6.84 12.05
C ALA A 58 11.32 6.76 12.60
N ALA A 59 10.84 7.90 13.08
CA ALA A 59 9.59 7.95 13.77
C ALA A 59 8.61 7.47 12.70
N ALA A 60 8.00 6.30 12.92
CA ALA A 60 6.59 6.24 12.64
C ALA A 60 6.04 7.47 13.38
N SER A 61 5.75 8.52 12.61
CA SER A 61 5.37 9.82 13.14
C SER A 61 3.95 9.65 13.67
N SER A 62 3.84 9.04 14.83
CA SER A 62 2.66 9.13 15.67
C SER A 62 2.78 10.45 16.41
N GLY A 63 2.46 11.57 15.74
CA GLY A 63 2.22 12.87 16.39
C GLY A 63 3.07 14.07 15.96
N GLY A 64 3.38 14.23 14.68
CA GLY A 64 3.89 15.49 14.10
C GLY A 64 3.14 15.78 12.80
N ASP A 65 2.83 17.05 12.53
CA ASP A 65 2.05 17.48 11.36
C ASP A 65 2.51 16.78 10.08
N ILE A 66 1.56 16.20 9.34
CA ILE A 66 1.84 15.46 8.12
C ILE A 66 2.46 16.43 7.09
N ASP A 67 3.68 16.14 6.65
CA ASP A 67 4.44 16.97 5.72
C ASP A 67 4.01 16.73 4.26
N GLY A 68 2.88 17.33 3.87
CA GLY A 68 2.34 17.25 2.51
C GLY A 68 3.30 17.75 1.42
N GLU A 69 4.11 18.78 1.72
CA GLU A 69 5.15 19.28 0.83
C GLU A 69 6.25 18.24 0.61
N GLY A 70 6.74 17.64 1.70
CA GLY A 70 7.74 16.57 1.65
C GLY A 70 7.25 15.36 0.87
N ILE A 71 5.99 14.94 1.07
CA ILE A 71 5.38 13.83 0.33
C ILE A 71 5.29 14.17 -1.17
N TYR A 72 4.79 15.36 -1.52
CA TYR A 72 4.75 15.82 -2.91
C TYR A 72 6.15 15.78 -3.55
N GLY A 73 7.16 16.32 -2.86
CA GLY A 73 8.53 16.37 -3.35
C GLY A 73 9.11 15.00 -3.66
N ASN A 74 8.81 14.00 -2.82
CA ASN A 74 9.37 12.65 -2.95
C ASN A 74 8.61 11.75 -3.94
N VAL A 75 7.28 11.90 -4.03
CA VAL A 75 6.42 10.93 -4.75
C VAL A 75 5.82 11.55 -6.01
N CYS A 76 5.34 12.79 -5.94
CA CYS A 76 4.47 13.36 -6.97
C CYS A 76 5.22 14.25 -7.97
N SER A 77 6.29 14.92 -7.52
CA SER A 77 7.04 15.95 -8.26
C SER A 77 7.53 15.49 -9.63
N ALA A 78 7.97 14.23 -9.76
CA ALA A 78 8.51 13.68 -11.00
C ALA A 78 7.56 13.87 -12.21
N CYS A 79 6.25 13.78 -11.97
CA CYS A 79 5.23 14.00 -13.00
C CYS A 79 4.58 15.38 -12.91
N HIS A 80 4.23 15.82 -11.70
CA HIS A 80 3.43 17.03 -11.48
C HIS A 80 4.23 18.34 -11.46
N GLU A 81 5.56 18.29 -11.49
CA GLU A 81 6.40 19.48 -11.73
C GLU A 81 6.61 19.72 -13.23
N SER A 82 6.74 18.64 -14.01
CA SER A 82 7.08 18.69 -15.44
C SER A 82 5.87 18.59 -16.38
N GLY A 83 4.73 18.15 -15.87
CA GLY A 83 3.54 17.80 -16.65
C GLY A 83 3.68 16.48 -17.42
N ALA A 84 4.54 15.57 -16.95
CA ALA A 84 4.76 14.29 -17.61
C ALA A 84 3.44 13.52 -17.79
N ALA A 85 3.30 12.85 -18.94
CA ALA A 85 2.09 12.13 -19.32
C ALA A 85 0.78 12.97 -19.28
N GLY A 86 0.88 14.30 -19.32
CA GLY A 86 -0.27 15.20 -19.21
C GLY A 86 -0.72 15.47 -17.78
N ALA A 87 0.12 15.20 -16.78
CA ALA A 87 -0.14 15.55 -15.40
C ALA A 87 -0.33 17.08 -15.25
N PRO A 88 -1.30 17.55 -14.45
CA PRO A 88 -1.47 18.97 -14.18
C PRO A 88 -0.31 19.49 -13.33
N ILE A 89 0.28 20.61 -13.75
CA ILE A 89 1.43 21.22 -13.09
C ILE A 89 0.96 22.04 -11.88
N ARG A 90 1.67 21.93 -10.75
CA ARG A 90 1.34 22.70 -9.53
C ARG A 90 1.38 24.20 -9.81
N GLY A 91 0.30 24.91 -9.49
CA GLY A 91 0.18 26.36 -9.72
C GLY A 91 -0.15 26.78 -11.15
N ASP A 92 -0.33 25.85 -12.09
CA ASP A 92 -0.83 26.18 -13.43
C ASP A 92 -2.36 26.34 -13.40
N GLU A 93 -2.83 27.57 -13.19
CA GLU A 93 -4.25 27.90 -13.13
C GLU A 93 -5.05 27.40 -14.36
N ALA A 94 -4.46 27.40 -15.55
CA ALA A 94 -5.14 26.96 -16.76
C ALA A 94 -5.31 25.44 -16.80
N ALA A 95 -4.32 24.69 -16.32
CA ALA A 95 -4.44 23.24 -16.18
C ALA A 95 -5.43 22.84 -15.06
N TRP A 96 -5.62 23.69 -14.06
CA TRP A 96 -6.44 23.39 -12.89
C TRP A 96 -7.88 23.93 -12.94
N ALA A 97 -8.19 24.90 -13.80
CA ALA A 97 -9.50 25.56 -13.82
C ALA A 97 -10.71 24.59 -13.83
N GLU A 98 -10.79 23.67 -14.79
CA GLU A 98 -11.89 22.69 -14.85
C GLU A 98 -11.79 21.62 -13.75
N ARG A 99 -10.59 21.39 -13.21
CA ARG A 99 -10.34 20.35 -12.22
C ARG A 99 -10.82 20.77 -10.85
N THR A 100 -10.57 22.01 -10.45
CA THR A 100 -10.95 22.56 -9.15
C THR A 100 -12.46 22.74 -9.02
N GLU A 101 -13.19 22.88 -10.14
CA GLU A 101 -14.67 22.85 -10.17
C GLU A 101 -15.27 21.53 -9.66
N GLN A 102 -14.52 20.43 -9.73
CA GLN A 102 -14.96 19.13 -9.19
C GLN A 102 -14.88 19.06 -7.65
N GLY A 103 -14.21 20.03 -7.02
CA GLY A 103 -14.02 20.11 -5.57
C GLY A 103 -12.85 19.26 -5.05
N PHE A 104 -12.40 19.58 -3.83
CA PHE A 104 -11.23 18.95 -3.21
C PHE A 104 -11.41 17.45 -2.98
N ALA A 105 -12.59 17.03 -2.51
CA ALA A 105 -12.88 15.62 -2.22
C ALA A 105 -12.72 14.72 -3.47
N THR A 106 -13.23 15.16 -4.63
CA THR A 106 -13.08 14.43 -5.89
C THR A 106 -11.62 14.34 -6.33
N LEU A 107 -10.85 15.42 -6.16
CA LEU A 107 -9.42 15.43 -6.49
C LEU A 107 -8.63 14.49 -5.57
N LEU A 108 -8.94 14.46 -4.27
CA LEU A 108 -8.36 13.52 -3.33
C LEU A 108 -8.70 12.07 -3.68
N GLU A 109 -9.96 11.79 -4.02
CA GLU A 109 -10.39 10.45 -4.43
C GLU A 109 -9.64 9.97 -5.69
N HIS A 110 -9.46 10.84 -6.69
CA HIS A 110 -8.63 10.53 -7.85
C HIS A 110 -7.16 10.34 -7.51
N SER A 111 -6.61 11.12 -6.58
CA SER A 111 -5.22 10.95 -6.11
C SER A 111 -5.03 9.61 -5.39
N ILE A 112 -6.02 9.16 -4.60
CA ILE A 112 -5.99 7.89 -3.87
C ILE A 112 -6.15 6.70 -4.83
N ASN A 113 -7.18 6.73 -5.67
CA ASN A 113 -7.54 5.60 -6.53
C ASN A 113 -6.79 5.57 -7.87
N GLY A 114 -6.15 6.67 -8.25
CA GLY A 114 -5.55 6.87 -9.56
C GLY A 114 -6.58 7.28 -10.62
N ILE A 115 -6.10 7.92 -11.68
CA ILE A 115 -6.93 8.34 -12.81
C ILE A 115 -6.11 8.41 -14.10
N GLY A 116 -6.55 7.69 -15.14
CA GLY A 116 -5.88 7.68 -16.44
C GLY A 116 -4.42 7.23 -16.33
N ALA A 117 -3.48 8.14 -16.58
CA ALA A 117 -2.04 7.88 -16.47
C ALA A 117 -1.47 8.11 -15.06
N MET A 118 -2.24 8.71 -14.14
CA MET A 118 -1.85 8.91 -12.75
C MET A 118 -2.10 7.63 -11.95
N PRO A 119 -1.05 6.95 -11.42
CA PRO A 119 -1.22 5.76 -10.60
C PRO A 119 -1.89 6.09 -9.26
N ALA A 120 -2.56 5.09 -8.67
CA ALA A 120 -3.08 5.17 -7.32
C ALA A 120 -2.01 5.61 -6.32
N ARG A 121 -2.34 6.57 -5.44
CA ARG A 121 -1.46 7.12 -4.41
C ARG A 121 -0.11 7.64 -4.95
N GLY A 122 -0.12 8.18 -6.16
CA GLY A 122 1.11 8.64 -6.85
C GLY A 122 2.13 7.52 -7.14
N GLY A 123 1.71 6.26 -7.07
CA GLY A 123 2.58 5.08 -7.26
C GLY A 123 3.28 4.62 -5.99
N ASN A 124 3.01 5.24 -4.83
CA ASN A 124 3.48 4.76 -3.54
C ASN A 124 2.31 4.19 -2.72
N PRO A 125 2.13 2.86 -2.69
CA PRO A 125 1.01 2.23 -1.97
C PRO A 125 1.11 2.39 -0.45
N ASN A 126 2.25 2.83 0.09
CA ASN A 126 2.46 2.95 1.53
C ASN A 126 2.00 4.29 2.13
N LEU A 127 1.59 5.26 1.31
CA LEU A 127 1.07 6.52 1.83
C LEU A 127 -0.28 6.28 2.51
N SER A 128 -0.53 6.80 3.71
CA SER A 128 -1.84 6.78 4.36
C SER A 128 -2.85 7.71 3.68
N ASP A 129 -4.14 7.60 3.99
CA ASP A 129 -5.16 8.49 3.38
C ASP A 129 -4.94 9.94 3.83
N GLU A 130 -4.51 10.15 5.07
CA GLU A 130 -4.16 11.45 5.62
C GLU A 130 -2.88 12.02 4.97
N GLU A 131 -1.90 11.17 4.65
CA GLU A 131 -0.72 11.56 3.87
C GLU A 131 -1.09 11.95 2.43
N MET A 132 -2.03 11.23 1.81
CA MET A 132 -2.57 11.55 0.50
C MET A 132 -3.37 12.86 0.50
N GLU A 133 -4.13 13.10 1.56
CA GLU A 133 -4.88 14.33 1.77
C GLU A 133 -3.94 15.53 1.90
N ALA A 134 -2.92 15.44 2.76
CA ALA A 134 -1.91 16.48 2.92
C ALA A 134 -1.14 16.78 1.62
N ALA A 135 -0.75 15.74 0.87
CA ALA A 135 -0.07 15.91 -0.41
C ALA A 135 -0.98 16.52 -1.49
N THR A 136 -2.26 16.13 -1.53
CA THR A 136 -3.25 16.67 -2.47
C THR A 136 -3.55 18.13 -2.14
N ALA A 137 -3.71 18.46 -0.86
CA ALA A 137 -3.85 19.83 -0.36
C ALA A 137 -2.68 20.69 -0.80
N TYR A 138 -1.45 20.25 -0.54
CA TYR A 138 -0.26 20.98 -0.99
C TYR A 138 -0.28 21.20 -2.52
N MET A 139 -0.68 20.20 -3.30
CA MET A 139 -0.74 20.29 -4.77
C MET A 139 -1.70 21.37 -5.27
N VAL A 140 -2.85 21.52 -4.63
CA VAL A 140 -3.93 22.39 -5.11
C VAL A 140 -4.03 23.73 -4.39
N GLU A 141 -3.33 23.90 -3.25
CA GLU A 141 -3.25 25.14 -2.48
C GLU A 141 -2.99 26.40 -3.33
N PRO A 142 -2.12 26.39 -4.36
CA PRO A 142 -1.91 27.58 -5.19
C PRO A 142 -3.10 27.96 -6.09
N VAL A 143 -4.06 27.06 -6.32
CA VAL A 143 -5.12 27.18 -7.35
C VAL A 143 -6.54 27.04 -6.80
N MET A 144 -6.72 26.65 -5.53
CA MET A 144 -8.01 26.61 -4.85
C MET A 144 -7.86 26.72 -3.34
N GLU A 145 -8.96 27.08 -2.68
CA GLU A 145 -9.06 27.06 -1.22
C GLU A 145 -9.16 25.60 -0.75
N VAL A 146 -8.19 25.18 0.06
CA VAL A 146 -8.16 23.84 0.66
C VAL A 146 -8.93 23.88 1.98
N PRO A 147 -9.86 22.94 2.23
CA PRO A 147 -10.47 22.78 3.56
C PRO A 147 -9.39 22.58 4.63
N GLU A 148 -9.55 23.15 5.83
CA GLU A 148 -8.57 22.97 6.91
C GLU A 148 -8.43 21.48 7.25
N LEU A 149 -7.23 20.95 7.02
CA LEU A 149 -6.90 19.56 7.30
C LEU A 149 -6.61 19.39 8.80
N GLY A 150 -7.51 18.73 9.52
CA GLY A 150 -7.23 18.23 10.87
C GLY A 150 -8.40 18.24 11.86
N GLY A 151 -8.82 17.04 12.24
CA GLY A 151 -9.62 16.79 13.45
C GLY A 151 -10.88 16.00 13.14
N GLY A 152 -10.89 14.73 13.55
CA GLY A 152 -12.05 13.86 13.38
C GLY A 152 -13.35 14.43 13.96
N GLU A 153 -14.44 13.89 13.42
CA GLU A 153 -15.86 14.11 13.70
C GLU A 153 -16.62 14.90 12.62
N GLU A 154 -17.52 14.16 11.96
CA GLU A 154 -18.69 14.58 11.16
C GLU A 154 -18.50 15.40 9.88
N ALA A 155 -18.30 14.69 8.77
CA ALA A 155 -19.00 15.02 7.53
C ALA A 155 -20.36 14.33 7.52
N ALA A 156 -21.36 14.97 8.12
CA ALA A 156 -22.75 14.69 7.85
C ALA A 156 -23.54 16.01 7.73
N ALA A 157 -24.14 16.18 6.55
CA ALA A 157 -25.26 17.04 6.21
C ALA A 157 -25.04 18.56 6.17
N ASP A 158 -24.95 19.07 4.94
CA ASP A 158 -25.94 20.06 4.48
C ASP A 158 -26.28 19.76 3.02
N GLU A 159 -27.18 18.80 2.83
CA GLU A 159 -27.90 18.68 1.56
C GLU A 159 -28.90 19.84 1.47
N GLY A 160 -28.65 20.72 0.50
CA GLY A 160 -29.58 21.77 0.13
C GLY A 160 -30.97 21.21 -0.18
N ALA A 161 -31.91 21.50 0.71
CA ALA A 161 -33.33 21.25 0.51
C ALA A 161 -33.88 22.16 -0.60
N VAL A 162 -34.24 21.55 -1.73
CA VAL A 162 -35.18 22.12 -2.70
C VAL A 162 -36.62 21.80 -2.27
N GLU A 163 -37.45 22.83 -2.23
CA GLU A 163 -38.91 22.71 -2.14
C GLU A 163 -39.47 21.83 -3.26
N GLU A 164 -40.32 20.86 -2.93
CA GLU A 164 -41.61 20.74 -3.60
C GLU A 164 -42.68 20.13 -2.68
N THR A 165 -43.86 20.71 -2.79
CA THR A 165 -45.08 20.60 -2.00
C THR A 165 -45.84 19.28 -2.18
N ALA A 166 -46.49 18.78 -1.12
CA ALA A 166 -47.91 18.37 -1.16
C ALA A 166 -48.42 18.00 0.25
N ALA A 167 -49.64 18.45 0.53
CA ALA A 167 -50.37 18.32 1.78
C ALA A 167 -51.21 17.03 1.86
N ALA A 168 -51.62 16.72 3.11
CA ALA A 168 -52.86 16.08 3.59
C ALA A 168 -52.55 14.95 4.60
N GLU A 169 -52.86 15.13 5.90
CA GLU A 169 -54.08 14.63 6.61
C GLU A 169 -54.09 13.09 6.68
N ASP A 170 -54.30 12.34 7.77
CA ASP A 170 -55.07 12.50 9.01
C ASP A 170 -54.90 11.18 9.82
N GLU A 171 -55.00 11.28 11.15
CA GLU A 171 -55.43 10.26 12.15
C GLU A 171 -54.72 8.90 12.34
N ALA A 172 -54.20 8.77 13.57
CA ALA A 172 -54.43 7.72 14.58
C ALA A 172 -54.75 6.27 14.14
N VAL A 173 -54.05 5.31 14.76
CA VAL A 173 -54.64 4.28 15.63
C VAL A 173 -53.53 3.55 16.41
N THR A 174 -53.81 3.38 17.70
CA THR A 174 -53.11 2.63 18.74
C THR A 174 -53.39 1.12 18.68
N GLU A 175 -52.48 0.30 19.21
CA GLU A 175 -52.68 -0.91 20.07
C GLU A 175 -51.45 -1.84 19.91
N GLU A 176 -50.64 -2.03 20.96
CA GLU A 176 -50.72 -3.17 21.92
C GLU A 176 -50.42 -4.52 21.22
N THR A 177 -49.36 -5.26 21.55
CA THR A 177 -49.18 -6.07 22.77
C THR A 177 -47.72 -6.60 22.79
N ALA A 178 -46.95 -6.43 23.87
CA ALA A 178 -46.77 -7.36 25.02
C ALA A 178 -46.19 -8.75 24.63
N THR A 179 -44.87 -8.97 24.74
CA THR A 179 -44.09 -9.60 25.86
C THR A 179 -44.03 -11.13 25.86
N GLU A 180 -42.80 -11.68 25.80
CA GLU A 180 -42.11 -12.55 26.80
C GLU A 180 -40.90 -13.18 26.09
N GLU A 181 -39.66 -12.87 26.49
CA GLU A 181 -38.87 -13.54 27.56
C GLU A 181 -38.77 -15.06 27.43
N THR A 182 -37.55 -15.59 27.28
CA THR A 182 -36.90 -16.41 28.32
C THR A 182 -35.38 -16.53 28.06
N ALA A 183 -34.59 -16.25 29.10
CA ALA A 183 -33.18 -16.64 29.28
C ALA A 183 -33.04 -18.19 29.35
N VAL A 184 -31.87 -18.86 29.35
CA VAL A 184 -30.66 -18.70 30.19
C VAL A 184 -29.51 -19.63 29.70
N ALA A 185 -28.27 -19.12 29.77
CA ALA A 185 -26.99 -19.69 30.27
C ALA A 185 -26.50 -21.14 30.01
N SER A 186 -25.28 -21.22 29.42
CA SER A 186 -23.98 -21.75 29.94
C SER A 186 -23.77 -23.23 30.35
N ASP A 187 -22.72 -23.87 29.78
CA ASP A 187 -21.67 -24.74 30.40
C ASP A 187 -20.68 -25.18 29.28
N ASP A 188 -19.40 -24.77 29.25
CA ASP A 188 -18.17 -25.23 29.93
C ASP A 188 -17.43 -26.43 29.29
N ALA A 189 -16.09 -26.28 29.30
CA ALA A 189 -15.01 -27.27 29.25
C ALA A 189 -14.52 -27.88 27.92
N ALA A 190 -13.21 -27.65 27.72
CA ALA A 190 -12.28 -28.19 26.74
C ALA A 190 -11.93 -29.68 26.93
N SER A 191 -11.39 -30.30 25.87
CA SER A 191 -10.35 -31.32 25.98
C SER A 191 -9.61 -31.48 24.64
N GLU A 192 -8.28 -31.42 24.72
CA GLU A 192 -7.32 -31.69 23.64
C GLU A 192 -6.86 -33.17 23.61
N GLU A 193 -6.07 -33.47 22.56
CA GLU A 193 -5.20 -34.64 22.28
C GLU A 193 -5.87 -35.89 21.64
N ASP A 194 -5.37 -36.54 20.58
CA ASP A 194 -4.10 -36.48 19.80
C ASP A 194 -4.26 -37.32 18.50
N ALA A 195 -3.33 -37.11 17.55
CA ALA A 195 -2.82 -38.05 16.52
C ALA A 195 -3.06 -37.74 15.03
N ALA A 196 -2.21 -36.82 14.53
CA ALA A 196 -1.25 -37.02 13.44
C ALA A 196 -1.66 -37.64 12.07
N ALA A 197 -1.37 -36.81 11.06
CA ALA A 197 -0.78 -37.09 9.75
C ALA A 197 -1.70 -37.44 8.57
N SER A 198 -2.03 -36.39 7.81
CA SER A 198 -1.75 -36.35 6.37
C SER A 198 -1.37 -34.91 6.02
N GLU A 199 -0.08 -34.57 6.18
CA GLU A 199 0.49 -33.42 5.49
C GLU A 199 0.61 -33.75 4.01
N GLU A 200 -0.11 -33.01 3.17
CA GLU A 200 0.36 -32.49 1.88
C GLU A 200 -0.59 -31.33 1.52
N ALA A 201 0.01 -30.15 1.33
CA ALA A 201 -0.59 -28.90 0.84
C ALA A 201 -1.63 -28.19 1.73
N SER A 202 -1.20 -27.68 2.88
CA SER A 202 -1.76 -26.41 3.37
C SER A 202 -0.61 -25.45 3.56
N GLY A 203 -0.37 -24.65 2.52
CA GLY A 203 0.54 -23.52 2.56
C GLY A 203 -0.07 -22.37 3.34
N GLY A 204 -0.51 -22.61 4.57
CA GLY A 204 -0.95 -21.57 5.47
C GLY A 204 0.25 -20.69 5.83
N SER A 205 0.53 -19.69 5.00
CA SER A 205 1.08 -18.43 5.50
C SER A 205 0.28 -18.12 6.75
N GLY A 206 0.90 -18.03 7.94
CA GLY A 206 0.21 -17.90 9.25
C GLY A 206 -0.59 -16.61 9.45
N LEU A 207 -1.31 -16.22 8.41
CA LEU A 207 -2.23 -15.14 8.20
C LEU A 207 -3.63 -15.68 8.46
N ASP A 208 -4.46 -14.86 9.10
CA ASP A 208 -5.83 -15.20 9.38
C ASP A 208 -6.70 -14.92 8.14
N GLY A 209 -6.88 -15.94 7.30
CA GLY A 209 -7.67 -15.84 6.06
C GLY A 209 -9.14 -15.48 6.31
N GLU A 210 -9.71 -15.88 7.44
CA GLU A 210 -11.09 -15.55 7.84
C GLU A 210 -11.22 -14.06 8.18
N ALA A 211 -10.33 -13.56 9.04
CA ALA A 211 -10.31 -12.14 9.40
C ALA A 211 -10.05 -11.25 8.18
N LEU A 212 -9.16 -11.67 7.29
CA LEU A 212 -8.90 -10.98 6.04
C LEU A 212 -10.13 -11.02 5.11
N TYR A 213 -10.81 -12.16 4.96
CA TYR A 213 -12.04 -12.26 4.17
C TYR A 213 -13.14 -11.29 4.67
N ALA A 214 -13.30 -11.19 5.98
CA ALA A 214 -14.29 -10.31 6.61
C ALA A 214 -13.94 -8.82 6.46
N SER A 215 -12.66 -8.45 6.60
CA SER A 215 -12.21 -7.06 6.66
C SER A 215 -11.82 -6.45 5.31
N SER A 216 -11.48 -7.26 4.31
CA SER A 216 -10.96 -6.80 3.01
C SER A 216 -12.01 -6.51 1.95
N GLY A 217 -13.30 -6.66 2.30
CA GLY A 217 -14.43 -6.41 1.40
C GLY A 217 -14.86 -7.62 0.56
N CYS A 218 -14.15 -8.76 0.63
CA CYS A 218 -14.51 -9.98 -0.09
C CYS A 218 -15.93 -10.46 0.26
N VAL A 219 -16.29 -10.35 1.54
CA VAL A 219 -17.62 -10.70 2.07
C VAL A 219 -18.77 -9.96 1.37
N ALA A 220 -18.54 -8.74 0.87
CA ALA A 220 -19.59 -7.92 0.26
C ALA A 220 -20.22 -8.58 -0.98
N CYS A 221 -19.44 -9.37 -1.71
CA CYS A 221 -19.93 -10.12 -2.87
C CYS A 221 -20.06 -11.61 -2.57
N HIS A 222 -19.04 -12.21 -1.95
CA HIS A 222 -18.94 -13.65 -1.77
C HIS A 222 -19.82 -14.23 -0.65
N ALA A 223 -20.44 -13.40 0.19
CA ALA A 223 -21.47 -13.88 1.12
C ALA A 223 -22.84 -14.12 0.44
N SER A 224 -23.13 -13.39 -0.65
CA SER A 224 -24.46 -13.38 -1.28
C SER A 224 -24.46 -13.73 -2.77
N GLY A 225 -23.30 -13.99 -3.36
CA GLY A 225 -23.17 -14.40 -4.75
C GLY A 225 -23.38 -13.26 -5.75
N VAL A 226 -23.04 -12.02 -5.35
CA VAL A 226 -23.22 -10.83 -6.20
C VAL A 226 -22.55 -11.03 -7.55
N ALA A 227 -23.27 -10.67 -8.62
CA ALA A 227 -22.81 -10.84 -10.01
C ALA A 227 -22.38 -12.28 -10.37
N GLY A 228 -22.88 -13.29 -9.64
CA GLY A 228 -22.52 -14.70 -9.83
C GLY A 228 -21.18 -15.08 -9.19
N SER A 229 -20.74 -14.34 -8.16
CA SER A 229 -19.58 -14.74 -7.37
C SER A 229 -19.83 -16.09 -6.69
N PRO A 230 -18.83 -16.97 -6.58
CA PRO A 230 -18.98 -18.20 -5.79
C PRO A 230 -19.21 -17.83 -4.32
N MET A 231 -20.26 -18.38 -3.72
CA MET A 231 -20.59 -18.12 -2.33
C MET A 231 -19.70 -18.92 -1.38
N LEU A 232 -19.32 -18.33 -0.25
CA LEU A 232 -18.66 -19.06 0.83
C LEU A 232 -19.59 -20.19 1.33
N GLY A 233 -19.06 -21.41 1.50
CA GLY A 233 -19.84 -22.57 1.96
C GLY A 233 -20.71 -23.27 0.90
N ASP A 234 -20.76 -22.79 -0.35
CA ASP A 234 -21.52 -23.43 -1.43
C ASP A 234 -20.68 -24.48 -2.18
N SER A 235 -20.64 -25.71 -1.66
CA SER A 235 -19.87 -26.81 -2.25
C SER A 235 -20.24 -27.12 -3.72
N GLU A 236 -21.48 -26.89 -4.15
CA GLU A 236 -21.90 -27.11 -5.54
C GLU A 236 -21.31 -26.05 -6.47
N ALA A 237 -21.29 -24.78 -6.04
CA ALA A 237 -20.64 -23.71 -6.78
C ALA A 237 -19.10 -23.86 -6.84
N TRP A 238 -18.50 -24.49 -5.83
CA TRP A 238 -17.04 -24.65 -5.72
C TRP A 238 -16.49 -25.91 -6.38
N ALA A 239 -17.27 -26.97 -6.59
CA ALA A 239 -16.79 -28.23 -7.16
C ALA A 239 -15.99 -28.06 -8.48
N ALA A 240 -16.55 -27.34 -9.46
CA ALA A 240 -15.88 -27.11 -10.75
C ALA A 240 -14.67 -26.13 -10.66
N ARG A 241 -14.55 -25.40 -9.55
CA ARG A 241 -13.44 -24.48 -9.28
C ARG A 241 -12.27 -25.22 -8.64
N LEU A 242 -12.56 -26.09 -7.68
CA LEU A 242 -11.57 -26.95 -7.03
C LEU A 242 -10.91 -27.91 -8.04
N GLU A 243 -11.63 -28.38 -9.06
CA GLU A 243 -11.06 -29.17 -10.16
C GLU A 243 -9.94 -28.47 -10.95
N LYS A 244 -9.91 -27.12 -10.94
CA LYS A 244 -8.86 -26.34 -11.59
C LYS A 244 -7.58 -26.27 -10.77
N GLY A 245 -7.65 -26.55 -9.47
CA GLY A 245 -6.54 -26.46 -8.53
C GLY A 245 -6.32 -25.06 -7.94
N ALA A 246 -5.58 -25.03 -6.82
CA ALA A 246 -5.36 -23.82 -6.03
C ALA A 246 -4.65 -22.69 -6.80
N ASP A 247 -3.63 -23.03 -7.62
CA ASP A 247 -2.86 -22.05 -8.39
C ASP A 247 -3.74 -21.19 -9.32
N GLU A 248 -4.72 -21.79 -9.98
CA GLU A 248 -5.64 -21.07 -10.87
C GLU A 248 -6.62 -20.20 -10.09
N LEU A 249 -7.01 -20.62 -8.89
CA LEU A 249 -7.87 -19.84 -7.98
C LEU A 249 -7.12 -18.62 -7.46
N TYR A 250 -5.87 -18.79 -7.02
CA TYR A 250 -5.01 -17.67 -6.63
C TYR A 250 -4.79 -16.70 -7.79
N ALA A 251 -4.45 -17.20 -8.98
CA ALA A 251 -4.25 -16.36 -10.15
C ALA A 251 -5.52 -15.56 -10.52
N SER A 252 -6.69 -16.19 -10.44
CA SER A 252 -7.98 -15.53 -10.69
C SER A 252 -8.30 -14.46 -9.63
N ALA A 253 -8.01 -14.73 -8.36
CA ALA A 253 -8.25 -13.78 -7.28
C ALA A 253 -7.28 -12.59 -7.33
N ILE A 254 -6.01 -12.83 -7.63
CA ILE A 254 -4.96 -11.79 -7.72
C ILE A 254 -5.18 -10.90 -8.95
N ASN A 255 -5.44 -11.49 -10.12
CA ASN A 255 -5.54 -10.74 -11.37
C ASN A 255 -6.97 -10.29 -11.73
N GLY A 256 -7.97 -10.85 -11.04
CA GLY A 256 -9.39 -10.63 -11.34
C GLY A 256 -9.90 -11.54 -12.45
N ILE A 257 -11.21 -11.79 -12.46
CA ILE A 257 -11.89 -12.60 -13.48
C ILE A 257 -13.33 -12.15 -13.68
N GLY A 258 -13.68 -11.79 -14.93
CA GLY A 258 -15.02 -11.37 -15.28
C GLY A 258 -15.47 -10.13 -14.49
N ALA A 259 -16.48 -10.29 -13.64
CA ALA A 259 -16.99 -9.22 -12.76
C ALA A 259 -16.22 -9.08 -11.44
N MET A 260 -15.34 -10.03 -11.10
CA MET A 260 -14.49 -9.96 -9.91
C MET A 260 -13.25 -9.12 -10.22
N PRO A 261 -13.06 -7.95 -9.58
CA PRO A 261 -11.87 -7.13 -9.80
C PRO A 261 -10.61 -7.82 -9.26
N ALA A 262 -9.44 -7.39 -9.74
CA ALA A 262 -8.15 -7.83 -9.20
C ALA A 262 -8.11 -7.60 -7.68
N LYS A 263 -7.63 -8.61 -6.95
CA LYS A 263 -7.55 -8.63 -5.48
C LYS A 263 -8.88 -8.30 -4.78
N GLY A 264 -10.00 -8.72 -5.37
CA GLY A 264 -11.34 -8.45 -4.83
C GLY A 264 -11.73 -6.97 -4.80
N GLY A 265 -11.02 -6.11 -5.54
CA GLY A 265 -11.21 -4.66 -5.53
C GLY A 265 -10.42 -3.94 -4.44
N ASN A 266 -9.63 -4.67 -3.65
CA ASN A 266 -8.73 -4.11 -2.65
C ASN A 266 -7.27 -4.22 -3.12
N PRO A 267 -6.71 -3.19 -3.77
CA PRO A 267 -5.36 -3.25 -4.31
C PRO A 267 -4.26 -3.29 -3.23
N ASN A 268 -4.61 -3.04 -1.96
CA ASN A 268 -3.67 -3.01 -0.84
C ASN A 268 -3.34 -4.39 -0.29
N LEU A 269 -4.11 -5.43 -0.65
CA LEU A 269 -3.79 -6.80 -0.26
C LEU A 269 -2.51 -7.26 -0.96
N SER A 270 -1.59 -7.83 -0.19
CA SER A 270 -0.49 -8.62 -0.75
C SER A 270 -1.03 -9.87 -1.46
N ASP A 271 -0.24 -10.44 -2.35
CA ASP A 271 -0.63 -11.67 -3.04
C ASP A 271 -0.78 -12.81 -2.01
N GLU A 272 0.06 -12.84 -0.97
CA GLU A 272 0.00 -13.78 0.14
C GLU A 272 -1.29 -13.65 0.95
N GLU A 273 -1.75 -12.42 1.24
CA GLU A 273 -3.05 -12.21 1.92
C GLU A 273 -4.22 -12.66 1.05
N VAL A 274 -4.17 -12.41 -0.26
CA VAL A 274 -5.19 -12.91 -1.20
C VAL A 274 -5.20 -14.44 -1.22
N MET A 275 -4.03 -15.08 -1.23
CA MET A 275 -3.92 -16.54 -1.16
C MET A 275 -4.50 -17.08 0.15
N ALA A 276 -4.20 -16.47 1.29
CA ALA A 276 -4.77 -16.87 2.60
C ALA A 276 -6.30 -16.73 2.64
N ILE A 277 -6.86 -15.69 2.03
CA ILE A 277 -8.32 -15.54 1.88
C ILE A 277 -8.89 -16.68 1.02
N VAL A 278 -8.27 -16.97 -0.14
CA VAL A 278 -8.72 -18.06 -1.02
C VAL A 278 -8.65 -19.40 -0.29
N ASP A 279 -7.59 -19.66 0.48
CA ASP A 279 -7.44 -20.87 1.29
C ASP A 279 -8.56 -21.00 2.32
N TYR A 280 -8.89 -19.92 3.03
CA TYR A 280 -10.04 -19.90 3.92
C TYR A 280 -11.35 -20.23 3.17
N MET A 281 -11.58 -19.61 2.01
CA MET A 281 -12.80 -19.86 1.24
C MET A 281 -12.91 -21.29 0.72
N VAL A 282 -11.79 -21.92 0.38
CA VAL A 282 -11.71 -23.32 -0.01
C VAL A 282 -11.95 -24.23 1.19
N ALA A 283 -11.34 -23.95 2.34
CA ALA A 283 -11.52 -24.74 3.56
C ALA A 283 -12.99 -24.79 4.02
N GLU A 284 -13.77 -23.72 3.80
CA GLU A 284 -15.19 -23.67 4.14
C GLU A 284 -16.11 -24.52 3.23
N VAL A 285 -15.58 -25.10 2.14
CA VAL A 285 -16.35 -25.92 1.19
C VAL A 285 -15.84 -27.36 1.05
N GLU A 286 -14.76 -27.71 1.74
CA GLU A 286 -14.18 -29.06 1.79
C GLU A 286 -14.79 -29.96 2.88
#